data_AF-A0A7C6SAX0-F1
#
_entry.id   AF-A0A7C6SAX0-F1
#
_cell.length_a   1.000
_cell.length_b   1.000
_cell.length_c   1.000
_cell.angle_alpha   90.00
_cell.angle_beta   90.00
_cell.angle_gamma   90.00
#
_symmetry.space_group_name_H-M   'P 1'
#
loop_
_entity.id
_entity.type
_entity.pdbx_description
1 polymer ?
#
loop_
_entity_poly.entity_id
_entity_poly.type
_entity_poly.pdbx_seq_one_letter_code
_entity_poly.pdbx_strand_id
1 'polypeptide(L)'
;MKKEILKLREKMREHDIDIYYVPSGDYHSSEYVNDFFKCREFLTNLTGEAGELLVNSEGAYLWTDARYFIQAETQLEGTGIELMKMAEPGIPTIEEFLEDYASKNKGSVLGFYGKVLPAVTGLSLEKILTKYDVSIKYDKDLVDEVWTDRPEHKATELFELPVGSVGLTAEQKIANIRQEMKEKGADYLLLTDLMETAWLFNLRGSDVAYTPVFFGYTLLSHDDVRLFVMNGAIDGELPERLSFVKTENYEDIEKAVAEIPEDKTLWLDPGSANYSLAKICHKAVGGSNLIEEMTPVAMAKAIKNESEIKSTINAHIKDGAAMVNFISWLKKNVADGKLTEIDAADYLQARRLEQKDCFDISFETISGYGPNGAIIHYAPTEETNLTIKPEGFLLMDSGGQYLDGTTDITRTIAVGPLTDEMIYHYTYVLKSH
;
A
#
# COMPACT_ATOMS: atom_id res chain seq x y z
N MET A 1 -7.62 25.52 12.71
CA MET A 1 -8.25 24.35 12.09
C MET A 1 -8.24 24.54 10.59
N LYS A 2 -7.70 23.56 9.85
CA LYS A 2 -7.59 23.55 8.39
C LYS A 2 -8.97 23.59 7.73
N LYS A 3 -9.08 24.24 6.57
CA LYS A 3 -10.35 24.53 5.90
C LYS A 3 -11.06 23.25 5.45
N GLU A 4 -10.31 22.27 4.98
CA GLU A 4 -10.82 20.99 4.47
C GLU A 4 -11.47 20.18 5.59
N ILE A 5 -10.90 20.20 6.80
CA ILE A 5 -11.51 19.61 8.00
C ILE A 5 -12.83 20.29 8.37
N LEU A 6 -12.92 21.62 8.24
CA LEU A 6 -14.16 22.35 8.51
C LEU A 6 -15.27 21.98 7.52
N LYS A 7 -14.94 21.86 6.23
CA LYS A 7 -15.86 21.38 5.19
C LYS A 7 -16.29 19.94 5.42
N LEU A 8 -15.36 19.06 5.80
CA LEU A 8 -15.69 17.67 6.15
C LEU A 8 -16.70 17.63 7.31
N ARG A 9 -16.51 18.45 8.34
CA ARG A 9 -17.48 18.58 9.44
C ARG A 9 -18.85 19.09 8.99
N GLU A 10 -18.92 19.96 7.98
CA GLU A 10 -20.19 20.36 7.37
C GLU A 10 -20.89 19.15 6.75
N LYS A 11 -20.17 18.34 5.96
CA LYS A 11 -20.67 17.10 5.36
C LYS A 11 -21.07 16.04 6.37
N MET A 12 -20.31 15.90 7.44
CA MET A 12 -20.68 15.02 8.55
C MET A 12 -22.04 15.40 9.15
N ARG A 13 -22.30 16.70 9.37
CA ARG A 13 -23.60 17.18 9.89
C ARG A 13 -24.74 16.96 8.90
N GLU A 14 -24.50 17.16 7.60
CA GLU A 14 -25.49 16.90 6.54
C GLU A 14 -25.89 15.41 6.46
N HIS A 15 -25.01 14.52 6.91
CA HIS A 15 -25.22 13.07 6.90
C HIS A 15 -25.47 12.45 8.28
N ASP A 16 -25.70 13.26 9.32
CA ASP A 16 -25.89 12.80 10.70
C ASP A 16 -24.78 11.82 11.13
N ILE A 17 -23.53 12.26 11.00
CA ILE A 17 -22.31 11.56 11.41
C ILE A 17 -21.63 12.37 12.50
N ASP A 18 -21.36 11.75 13.64
CA ASP A 18 -20.77 12.41 14.82
C ASP A 18 -19.24 12.40 14.79
N ILE A 19 -18.68 11.29 14.31
CA ILE A 19 -17.23 11.08 14.15
C ILE A 19 -16.96 10.39 12.82
N TYR A 20 -15.97 10.87 12.08
CA TYR A 20 -15.60 10.32 10.77
C TYR A 20 -14.15 9.84 10.77
N TYR A 21 -13.94 8.64 10.25
CA TYR A 21 -12.66 7.98 10.15
C TYR A 21 -12.19 7.94 8.69
N VAL A 22 -10.98 8.46 8.45
CA VAL A 22 -10.31 8.48 7.15
C VAL A 22 -8.99 7.70 7.28
N PRO A 23 -8.94 6.45 6.81
CA PRO A 23 -7.70 5.67 6.80
C PRO A 23 -6.77 6.12 5.66
N SER A 24 -5.50 5.70 5.72
CA SER A 24 -4.63 5.58 4.54
C SER A 24 -4.92 4.25 3.86
N GLY A 25 -5.76 4.24 2.82
CA GLY A 25 -6.09 3.01 2.09
C GLY A 25 -6.78 3.28 0.77
N ASP A 26 -6.75 2.28 -0.11
CA ASP A 26 -7.50 2.23 -1.37
C ASP A 26 -8.53 1.09 -1.33
N TYR A 27 -9.11 0.75 -2.48
CA TYR A 27 -10.10 -0.32 -2.59
C TYR A 27 -9.58 -1.74 -2.30
N HIS A 28 -8.26 -1.90 -2.21
CA HIS A 28 -7.55 -3.16 -2.17
C HIS A 28 -6.56 -3.28 -0.99
N SER A 29 -6.57 -2.31 -0.08
CA SER A 29 -5.63 -2.23 1.05
C SER A 29 -4.16 -2.18 0.61
N SER A 30 -3.86 -1.46 -0.47
CA SER A 30 -2.49 -1.24 -0.95
C SER A 30 -1.66 -0.43 0.06
N GLU A 31 -0.36 -0.70 0.12
CA GLU A 31 0.61 0.05 0.95
C GLU A 31 0.82 1.47 0.42
N TYR A 32 1.18 1.58 -0.87
CA TYR A 32 1.17 2.83 -1.61
C TYR A 32 -0.19 3.01 -2.26
N VAL A 33 -0.70 4.24 -2.28
CA VAL A 33 -2.00 4.53 -2.87
C VAL A 33 -1.86 5.51 -4.04
N ASN A 34 -2.66 5.29 -5.08
CA ASN A 34 -2.78 6.22 -6.20
C ASN A 34 -3.25 7.60 -5.70
N ASP A 35 -2.90 8.68 -6.40
CA ASP A 35 -3.24 10.05 -6.00
C ASP A 35 -4.75 10.27 -5.77
N PHE A 36 -5.62 9.52 -6.47
CA PHE A 36 -7.06 9.51 -6.22
C PHE A 36 -7.43 9.13 -4.77
N PHE A 37 -6.63 8.28 -4.12
CA PHE A 37 -6.89 7.76 -2.77
C PHE A 37 -6.16 8.54 -1.66
N LYS A 38 -5.41 9.59 -1.98
CA LYS A 38 -4.68 10.43 -1.00
C LYS A 38 -5.59 11.36 -0.18
N CYS A 39 -6.76 10.87 0.24
CA CYS A 39 -7.78 11.59 1.02
C CYS A 39 -7.23 12.14 2.32
N ARG A 40 -6.44 11.35 3.04
CA ARG A 40 -5.79 11.78 4.30
C ARG A 40 -4.81 12.92 4.04
N GLU A 41 -3.93 12.80 3.04
CA GLU A 41 -3.00 13.88 2.66
C GLU A 41 -3.76 15.16 2.29
N PHE A 42 -4.79 15.07 1.46
CA PHE A 42 -5.65 16.21 1.13
C PHE A 42 -6.24 16.88 2.38
N LEU A 43 -6.70 16.09 3.36
CA LEU A 43 -7.29 16.61 4.60
C LEU A 43 -6.25 17.14 5.60
N THR A 44 -5.04 16.59 5.66
CA THR A 44 -4.09 16.88 6.75
C THR A 44 -2.79 17.58 6.34
N ASN A 45 -2.40 17.55 5.06
CA ASN A 45 -1.07 17.88 4.53
C ASN A 45 0.01 16.83 4.85
N LEU A 46 -0.27 15.76 5.61
CA LEU A 46 0.71 14.71 5.84
C LEU A 46 0.91 13.90 4.56
N THR A 47 2.11 13.94 3.98
CA THR A 47 2.45 13.23 2.75
C THR A 47 3.06 11.84 2.97
N GLY A 48 3.48 11.50 4.19
CA GLY A 48 4.01 10.16 4.52
C GLY A 48 2.98 9.05 4.26
N GLU A 49 3.39 7.83 3.97
CA GLU A 49 2.43 6.79 3.51
C GLU A 49 1.43 6.37 4.59
N ALA A 50 1.88 6.27 5.84
CA ALA A 50 1.04 5.77 6.94
C ALA A 50 0.39 6.91 7.74
N GLY A 51 -0.93 6.82 7.94
CA GLY A 51 -1.62 7.63 8.92
C GLY A 51 -3.13 7.42 8.93
N GLU A 52 -3.75 7.73 10.06
CA GLU A 52 -5.17 7.48 10.31
C GLU A 52 -5.81 8.71 10.96
N LEU A 53 -6.78 9.32 10.28
CA LEU A 53 -7.41 10.56 10.71
C LEU A 53 -8.79 10.29 11.30
N LEU A 54 -9.04 10.73 12.53
CA LEU A 54 -10.38 10.86 13.10
C LEU A 54 -10.77 12.32 13.21
N VAL A 55 -11.99 12.64 12.79
CA VAL A 55 -12.59 13.98 12.91
C VAL A 55 -13.91 13.87 13.64
N ASN A 56 -14.10 14.63 14.70
CA ASN A 56 -15.39 14.80 15.35
C ASN A 56 -15.72 16.30 15.45
N SER A 57 -16.80 16.66 16.16
CA SER A 57 -17.22 18.06 16.33
C SER A 57 -16.22 18.90 17.15
N GLU A 58 -15.41 18.28 18.01
CA GLU A 58 -14.48 18.94 18.94
C GLU A 58 -13.08 19.09 18.33
N GLY A 59 -12.52 18.02 17.78
CA GLY A 59 -11.14 17.94 17.31
C GLY A 59 -10.97 17.16 16.00
N ALA A 60 -9.71 17.14 15.55
CA ALA A 60 -9.21 16.26 14.50
C ALA A 60 -7.89 15.69 15.00
N TYR A 61 -7.71 14.38 14.87
CA TYR A 61 -6.63 13.62 15.50
C TYR A 61 -6.03 12.70 14.44
N LEU A 62 -4.71 12.77 14.25
CA LEU A 62 -4.00 11.99 13.24
C LEU A 62 -3.00 11.05 13.91
N TRP A 63 -3.23 9.75 13.80
CA TRP A 63 -2.27 8.74 14.22
C TRP A 63 -1.30 8.46 13.08
N THR A 64 -0.03 8.31 13.41
CA THR A 64 0.99 7.77 12.51
C THR A 64 2.06 7.08 13.35
N ASP A 65 2.93 6.31 12.71
CA ASP A 65 4.00 5.59 13.39
C ASP A 65 5.31 6.39 13.42
N ALA A 66 6.30 5.85 14.14
CA ALA A 66 7.55 6.52 14.45
C ALA A 66 8.37 6.95 13.21
N ARG A 67 8.12 6.35 12.04
CA ARG A 67 8.78 6.74 10.78
C ARG A 67 8.42 8.17 10.40
N TYR A 68 7.23 8.64 10.78
CA TYR A 68 6.63 9.88 10.31
C TYR A 68 6.44 10.94 11.40
N PHE A 69 6.90 10.72 12.65
CA PHE A 69 6.70 11.70 13.74
C PHE A 69 7.26 13.09 13.42
N ILE A 70 8.52 13.17 12.99
CA ILE A 70 9.19 14.45 12.69
C ILE A 70 8.53 15.15 11.49
N GLN A 71 8.19 14.37 10.46
CA GLN A 71 7.49 14.86 9.28
C GLN A 71 6.10 15.41 9.66
N ALA A 72 5.33 14.66 10.45
CA ALA A 72 3.99 15.04 10.86
C ALA A 72 3.99 16.27 11.78
N GLU A 73 4.94 16.41 12.70
CA GLU A 73 5.09 17.63 13.50
C GLU A 73 5.24 18.88 12.63
N THR A 74 6.02 18.76 11.56
CA THR A 74 6.26 19.86 10.62
C THR A 74 5.04 20.11 9.72
N GLN A 75 4.50 19.08 9.09
CA GLN A 75 3.43 19.21 8.09
C GLN A 75 2.06 19.53 8.70
N LEU A 76 1.84 19.19 9.98
CA LEU A 76 0.60 19.53 10.70
C LEU A 76 0.64 20.91 11.37
N GLU A 77 1.77 21.62 11.35
CA GLU A 77 1.87 22.93 11.98
C GLU A 77 0.80 23.90 11.43
N GLY A 78 0.08 24.56 12.34
CA GLY A 78 -1.00 25.50 11.97
C GLY A 78 -2.29 24.86 11.45
N THR A 79 -2.33 23.54 11.19
CA THR A 79 -3.54 22.84 10.75
C THR A 79 -4.58 22.72 11.87
N GLY A 80 -4.14 22.69 13.13
CA GLY A 80 -5.01 22.43 14.29
C GLY A 80 -5.45 20.97 14.42
N ILE A 81 -4.80 20.07 13.69
CA ILE A 81 -4.93 18.61 13.85
C ILE A 81 -3.93 18.18 14.94
N GLU A 82 -4.38 17.36 15.87
CA GLU A 82 -3.54 16.83 16.94
C GLU A 82 -2.81 15.57 16.45
N LEU A 83 -1.48 15.56 16.62
CA LEU A 83 -0.65 14.40 16.29
C LEU A 83 -0.69 13.36 17.41
N MET A 84 -1.15 12.16 17.07
CA MET A 84 -1.23 11.01 17.97
C MET A 84 -0.09 10.03 17.65
N LYS A 85 1.03 10.12 18.38
CA LYS A 85 2.23 9.32 18.11
C LYS A 85 2.00 7.85 18.53
N MET A 86 1.76 6.96 17.57
CA MET A 86 1.44 5.56 17.86
C MET A 86 2.50 4.89 18.74
N ALA A 87 2.06 4.03 19.66
CA ALA A 87 2.90 3.30 20.61
C ALA A 87 3.71 4.15 21.62
N GLU A 88 3.55 5.48 21.65
CA GLU A 88 4.06 6.28 22.76
C GLU A 88 3.20 6.11 24.02
N PRO A 89 3.82 6.11 25.23
CA PRO A 89 3.08 5.98 26.48
C PRO A 89 1.96 7.02 26.64
N GLY A 90 0.73 6.54 26.84
CA GLY A 90 -0.44 7.40 27.05
C GLY A 90 -1.18 7.81 25.77
N ILE A 91 -0.69 7.44 24.59
CA ILE A 91 -1.42 7.63 23.33
C ILE A 91 -2.30 6.40 23.10
N PRO A 92 -3.64 6.54 23.07
CA PRO A 92 -4.55 5.42 22.81
C PRO A 92 -4.42 4.93 21.37
N THR A 93 -4.76 3.66 21.11
CA THR A 93 -5.02 3.22 19.73
C THR A 93 -6.31 3.86 19.20
N ILE A 94 -6.55 3.73 17.89
CA ILE A 94 -7.79 4.19 17.25
C ILE A 94 -9.00 3.47 17.86
N GLU A 95 -8.90 2.17 18.09
CA GLU A 95 -9.95 1.37 18.71
C GLU A 95 -10.21 1.82 20.16
N GLU A 96 -9.16 2.07 20.95
CA GLU A 96 -9.28 2.55 22.33
C GLU A 96 -9.91 3.95 22.37
N PHE A 97 -9.51 4.84 21.46
CA PHE A 97 -10.08 6.19 21.35
C PHE A 97 -11.57 6.13 20.96
N LEU A 98 -11.92 5.31 19.96
CA LEU A 98 -13.30 5.15 19.51
C LEU A 98 -14.18 4.47 20.57
N GLU A 99 -13.64 3.51 21.33
CA GLU A 99 -14.34 2.89 22.46
C GLU A 99 -14.59 3.91 23.59
N ASP A 100 -13.58 4.71 23.96
CA ASP A 100 -13.74 5.76 24.96
C ASP A 100 -14.76 6.83 24.51
N TYR A 101 -14.67 7.27 23.24
CA TYR A 101 -15.63 8.20 22.64
C TYR A 101 -17.06 7.64 22.68
N ALA A 102 -17.24 6.40 22.25
CA ALA A 102 -18.54 5.71 22.24
C ALA A 102 -19.13 5.55 23.64
N SER A 103 -18.29 5.26 24.65
CA SER A 103 -18.72 5.13 26.05
C SER A 103 -19.35 6.41 26.61
N LYS A 104 -18.86 7.57 26.12
CA LYS A 104 -19.33 8.92 26.50
C LYS A 104 -20.47 9.42 25.63
N ASN A 105 -20.58 8.92 24.39
CA ASN A 105 -21.53 9.36 23.38
C ASN A 105 -22.38 8.20 22.85
N LYS A 106 -23.10 7.50 23.75
CA LYS A 106 -23.95 6.37 23.36
C LYS A 106 -24.97 6.74 22.29
N GLY A 107 -25.17 5.86 21.32
CA GLY A 107 -26.07 6.12 20.20
C GLY A 107 -25.48 7.00 19.10
N SER A 108 -24.20 7.40 19.20
CA SER A 108 -23.55 8.19 18.16
C SER A 108 -23.38 7.41 16.85
N VAL A 109 -22.98 8.11 15.80
CA VAL A 109 -22.74 7.55 14.46
C VAL A 109 -21.27 7.70 14.10
N LEU A 110 -20.59 6.58 13.91
CA LEU A 110 -19.27 6.53 13.26
C LEU A 110 -19.48 6.45 11.74
N GLY A 111 -18.84 7.35 11.01
CA GLY A 111 -18.76 7.29 9.56
C GLY A 111 -17.35 6.92 9.09
N PHE A 112 -17.27 6.20 7.98
CA PHE A 112 -16.06 6.05 7.16
C PHE A 112 -16.50 5.72 5.73
N TYR A 113 -15.58 5.66 4.76
CA TYR A 113 -15.92 5.11 3.45
C TYR A 113 -15.53 3.63 3.41
N GLY A 114 -16.52 2.75 3.38
CA GLY A 114 -16.31 1.30 3.55
C GLY A 114 -15.50 0.64 2.44
N LYS A 115 -15.34 1.29 1.27
CA LYS A 115 -14.48 0.79 0.21
C LYS A 115 -12.99 0.99 0.47
N VAL A 116 -12.58 1.92 1.35
CA VAL A 116 -11.15 2.21 1.61
C VAL A 116 -10.68 1.74 2.99
N LEU A 117 -11.52 1.01 3.71
CA LEU A 117 -11.19 0.45 5.01
C LEU A 117 -11.12 -1.08 4.92
N PRO A 118 -10.01 -1.72 5.36
CA PRO A 118 -9.94 -3.18 5.43
C PRO A 118 -11.08 -3.76 6.28
N ALA A 119 -11.65 -4.87 5.83
CA ALA A 119 -12.77 -5.51 6.50
C ALA A 119 -12.42 -5.95 7.92
N VAL A 120 -11.20 -6.46 8.13
CA VAL A 120 -10.70 -6.84 9.46
C VAL A 120 -10.79 -5.68 10.47
N THR A 121 -10.43 -4.46 10.05
CA THR A 121 -10.51 -3.26 10.89
C THR A 121 -11.96 -2.85 11.11
N GLY A 122 -12.75 -2.73 10.04
CA GLY A 122 -14.14 -2.31 10.14
C GLY A 122 -15.02 -3.27 10.97
N LEU A 123 -14.81 -4.58 10.85
CA LEU A 123 -15.52 -5.60 11.64
C LEU A 123 -15.08 -5.59 13.10
N SER A 124 -13.80 -5.33 13.38
CA SER A 124 -13.31 -5.13 14.74
C SER A 124 -13.99 -3.92 15.41
N LEU A 125 -14.04 -2.79 14.71
CA LEU A 125 -14.73 -1.58 15.17
C LEU A 125 -16.23 -1.82 15.38
N GLU A 126 -16.91 -2.48 14.44
CA GLU A 126 -18.34 -2.84 14.58
C GLU A 126 -18.60 -3.63 15.87
N LYS A 127 -17.76 -4.63 16.16
CA LYS A 127 -17.86 -5.44 17.38
C LYS A 127 -17.64 -4.64 18.67
N ILE A 128 -16.71 -3.69 18.66
CA ILE A 128 -16.42 -2.82 19.82
C ILE A 128 -17.60 -1.87 20.05
N LEU A 129 -18.04 -1.19 18.99
CA LEU A 129 -18.96 -0.06 19.04
C LEU A 129 -20.42 -0.47 19.24
N THR A 130 -20.81 -1.66 18.80
CA THR A 130 -22.16 -2.21 19.04
C THR A 130 -22.51 -2.27 20.53
N LYS A 131 -21.53 -2.41 21.44
CA LYS A 131 -21.74 -2.42 22.90
C LYS A 131 -22.27 -1.09 23.46
N TYR A 132 -22.12 0.00 22.70
CA TYR A 132 -22.46 1.37 23.10
C TYR A 132 -23.60 1.95 22.25
N ASP A 133 -24.33 1.09 21.53
CA ASP A 133 -25.39 1.47 20.59
C ASP A 133 -24.91 2.41 19.47
N VAL A 134 -23.60 2.45 19.19
CA VAL A 134 -23.05 3.25 18.11
C VAL A 134 -23.33 2.59 16.77
N SER A 135 -23.88 3.35 15.84
CA SER A 135 -24.14 2.89 14.47
C SER A 135 -23.01 3.27 13.53
N ILE A 136 -22.84 2.50 12.45
CA ILE A 136 -21.82 2.73 11.44
C ILE A 136 -22.50 3.12 10.12
N LYS A 137 -22.03 4.23 9.51
CA LYS A 137 -22.35 4.62 8.13
C LYS A 137 -21.09 4.49 7.27
N TYR A 138 -21.16 3.64 6.24
CA TYR A 138 -20.00 3.28 5.43
C TYR A 138 -20.22 3.42 3.91
N ASP A 139 -21.42 3.86 3.52
CA ASP A 139 -21.89 3.90 2.13
C ASP A 139 -21.50 5.17 1.37
N LYS A 140 -20.92 6.17 2.05
CA LYS A 140 -20.56 7.47 1.46
C LYS A 140 -19.11 7.86 1.66
N ASP A 141 -18.48 8.27 0.56
CA ASP A 141 -17.22 8.99 0.57
C ASP A 141 -17.47 10.48 0.83
N LEU A 142 -17.36 10.91 2.09
CA LEU A 142 -17.54 12.33 2.41
C LEU A 142 -16.36 13.19 1.99
N VAL A 143 -15.19 12.58 1.72
CA VAL A 143 -14.01 13.32 1.26
C VAL A 143 -14.20 13.73 -0.20
N ASP A 144 -14.82 12.88 -1.00
CA ASP A 144 -15.21 13.18 -2.39
C ASP A 144 -16.09 14.45 -2.48
N GLU A 145 -17.00 14.66 -1.52
CA GLU A 145 -17.85 15.86 -1.47
C GLU A 145 -17.09 17.15 -1.10
N VAL A 146 -15.84 17.04 -0.64
CA VAL A 146 -14.99 18.15 -0.20
C VAL A 146 -13.83 18.40 -1.19
N TRP A 147 -13.32 17.35 -1.82
CA TRP A 147 -12.15 17.37 -2.70
C TRP A 147 -12.55 17.64 -4.16
N THR A 148 -12.78 18.92 -4.46
CA THR A 148 -13.33 19.36 -5.75
C THR A 148 -12.43 19.14 -6.96
N ASP A 149 -11.13 19.00 -6.75
CA ASP A 149 -10.08 18.80 -7.75
C ASP A 149 -9.36 17.46 -7.55
N ARG A 150 -10.10 16.45 -7.08
CA ARG A 150 -9.59 15.09 -6.90
C ARG A 150 -9.00 14.53 -8.20
N PRO A 151 -7.77 13.98 -8.18
CA PRO A 151 -7.15 13.34 -9.34
C PRO A 151 -8.03 12.25 -9.94
N GLU A 152 -7.90 11.98 -11.23
CA GLU A 152 -8.70 10.93 -11.87
C GLU A 152 -8.20 9.53 -11.51
N HIS A 153 -9.13 8.63 -11.19
CA HIS A 153 -8.83 7.20 -11.03
C HIS A 153 -8.77 6.54 -12.42
N LYS A 154 -7.56 6.28 -12.91
CA LYS A 154 -7.31 5.75 -14.25
C LYS A 154 -6.46 4.50 -14.23
N ALA A 155 -6.79 3.60 -15.14
CA ALA A 155 -6.00 2.40 -15.41
C ALA A 155 -4.76 2.72 -16.23
N THR A 156 -3.76 1.87 -16.08
CA THR A 156 -2.58 1.76 -16.92
C THR A 156 -2.66 0.50 -17.76
N GLU A 157 -1.91 0.47 -18.87
CA GLU A 157 -1.89 -0.66 -19.78
C GLU A 157 -1.24 -1.88 -19.13
N LEU A 158 -1.89 -3.03 -19.23
CA LEU A 158 -1.37 -4.29 -18.71
C LEU A 158 -0.28 -4.86 -19.62
N PHE A 159 0.75 -5.43 -19.01
CA PHE A 159 1.76 -6.22 -19.70
C PHE A 159 1.95 -7.58 -19.02
N GLU A 160 2.41 -8.57 -19.78
CA GLU A 160 2.57 -9.93 -19.29
C GLU A 160 4.04 -10.29 -19.06
N LEU A 161 4.31 -10.97 -17.94
CA LEU A 161 5.62 -11.55 -17.70
C LEU A 161 5.80 -12.85 -18.50
N PRO A 162 6.99 -13.08 -19.07
CA PRO A 162 7.26 -14.32 -19.80
C PRO A 162 7.28 -15.52 -18.84
N VAL A 163 6.69 -16.64 -19.27
CA VAL A 163 6.64 -17.89 -18.48
C VAL A 163 8.03 -18.33 -18.00
N GLY A 164 9.07 -18.09 -18.79
CA GLY A 164 10.46 -18.39 -18.41
C GLY A 164 10.98 -17.64 -17.18
N SER A 165 10.40 -16.49 -16.84
CA SER A 165 10.77 -15.70 -15.66
C SER A 165 9.95 -16.08 -14.42
N VAL A 166 8.70 -16.55 -14.61
CA VAL A 166 7.74 -16.85 -13.53
C VAL A 166 7.57 -18.35 -13.25
N GLY A 167 8.06 -19.24 -14.12
CA GLY A 167 8.11 -20.69 -13.94
C GLY A 167 6.80 -21.45 -14.14
N LEU A 168 5.65 -20.81 -13.95
CA LEU A 168 4.32 -21.41 -14.09
C LEU A 168 3.38 -20.54 -14.93
N THR A 169 2.55 -21.18 -15.76
CA THR A 169 1.46 -20.49 -16.47
C THR A 169 0.31 -20.15 -15.50
N ALA A 170 -0.55 -19.20 -15.90
CA ALA A 170 -1.76 -18.89 -15.14
C ALA A 170 -2.67 -20.10 -14.98
N GLU A 171 -2.80 -20.93 -16.03
CA GLU A 171 -3.58 -22.17 -15.99
C GLU A 171 -3.05 -23.16 -14.94
N GLN A 172 -1.73 -23.35 -14.85
CA GLN A 172 -1.10 -24.20 -13.83
C GLN A 172 -1.32 -23.65 -12.41
N LYS A 173 -1.16 -22.34 -12.23
CA LYS A 173 -1.41 -21.68 -10.95
C LYS A 173 -2.86 -21.87 -10.52
N ILE A 174 -3.82 -21.58 -11.41
CA ILE A 174 -5.26 -21.74 -11.16
C ILE A 174 -5.62 -23.21 -10.85
N ALA A 175 -5.01 -24.18 -11.53
CA ALA A 175 -5.23 -25.59 -11.23
C ALA A 175 -4.79 -25.96 -9.80
N ASN A 176 -3.63 -25.47 -9.35
CA ASN A 176 -3.15 -25.67 -7.97
C ASN A 176 -4.07 -24.98 -6.96
N ILE A 177 -4.46 -23.73 -7.22
CA ILE A 177 -5.37 -22.98 -6.33
C ILE A 177 -6.74 -23.66 -6.22
N ARG A 178 -7.29 -24.18 -7.32
CA ARG A 178 -8.54 -24.96 -7.30
C ARG A 178 -8.42 -26.25 -6.48
N GLN A 179 -7.22 -26.83 -6.38
CA GLN A 179 -6.98 -27.98 -5.51
C GLN A 179 -7.05 -27.56 -4.03
N GLU A 180 -6.42 -26.44 -3.67
CA GLU A 180 -6.51 -25.89 -2.31
C GLU A 180 -7.95 -25.48 -1.94
N MET A 181 -8.70 -24.90 -2.90
CA MET A 181 -10.14 -24.62 -2.71
C MET A 181 -10.93 -25.88 -2.38
N LYS A 182 -10.69 -27.00 -3.10
CA LYS A 182 -11.36 -28.28 -2.83
C LYS A 182 -11.02 -28.84 -1.44
N GLU A 183 -9.76 -28.74 -1.04
CA GLU A 183 -9.29 -29.20 0.28
C GLU A 183 -9.88 -28.37 1.41
N LYS A 184 -10.03 -27.06 1.19
CA LYS A 184 -10.68 -26.13 2.12
C LYS A 184 -12.21 -26.25 2.13
N GLY A 185 -12.81 -26.77 1.06
CA GLY A 185 -14.26 -26.82 0.88
C GLY A 185 -14.87 -25.50 0.39
N ALA A 186 -14.09 -24.67 -0.31
CA ALA A 186 -14.54 -23.42 -0.90
C ALA A 186 -15.03 -23.65 -2.34
N ASP A 187 -16.27 -23.23 -2.66
CA ASP A 187 -16.80 -23.23 -4.02
C ASP A 187 -16.26 -22.05 -4.84
N TYR A 188 -16.09 -20.90 -4.15
CA TYR A 188 -15.58 -19.65 -4.71
C TYR A 188 -14.39 -19.12 -3.91
N LEU A 189 -13.46 -18.48 -4.60
CA LEU A 189 -12.36 -17.71 -4.02
C LEU A 189 -12.37 -16.31 -4.61
N LEU A 190 -12.42 -15.30 -3.75
CA LEU A 190 -12.35 -13.88 -4.11
C LEU A 190 -10.97 -13.34 -3.75
N LEU A 191 -10.21 -12.90 -4.75
CA LEU A 191 -8.95 -12.20 -4.57
C LEU A 191 -9.20 -10.69 -4.67
N THR A 192 -8.80 -9.98 -3.63
CA THR A 192 -8.87 -8.51 -3.57
C THR A 192 -7.49 -7.86 -3.46
N ASP A 193 -6.46 -8.58 -3.02
CA ASP A 193 -5.07 -8.12 -3.10
C ASP A 193 -4.63 -8.04 -4.58
N LEU A 194 -4.17 -6.85 -5.01
CA LEU A 194 -3.69 -6.60 -6.36
C LEU A 194 -2.49 -7.48 -6.74
N MET A 195 -1.61 -7.77 -5.79
CA MET A 195 -0.44 -8.62 -5.99
C MET A 195 -0.83 -10.07 -6.25
N GLU A 196 -1.92 -10.55 -5.64
CA GLU A 196 -2.43 -11.91 -5.87
C GLU A 196 -3.03 -12.04 -7.26
N THR A 197 -3.87 -11.09 -7.67
CA THR A 197 -4.44 -11.03 -9.03
C THR A 197 -3.32 -10.94 -10.08
N ALA A 198 -2.36 -10.03 -9.89
CA ALA A 198 -1.20 -9.90 -10.78
C ALA A 198 -0.35 -11.18 -10.85
N TRP A 199 -0.08 -11.83 -9.71
CA TRP A 199 0.70 -13.08 -9.67
C TRP A 199 -0.05 -14.24 -10.34
N LEU A 200 -1.36 -14.37 -10.11
CA LEU A 200 -2.16 -15.48 -10.63
C LEU A 200 -2.17 -15.50 -12.16
N PHE A 201 -2.32 -14.33 -12.80
CA PHE A 201 -2.40 -14.21 -14.25
C PHE A 201 -1.05 -13.95 -14.95
N ASN A 202 0.04 -13.78 -14.20
CA ASN A 202 1.32 -13.30 -14.72
C ASN A 202 1.24 -11.93 -15.43
N LEU A 203 0.21 -11.13 -15.09
CA LEU A 203 0.01 -9.79 -15.62
C LEU A 203 0.57 -8.76 -14.63
N ARG A 204 0.99 -7.62 -15.14
CA ARG A 204 1.53 -6.48 -14.39
C ARG A 204 0.94 -5.20 -14.97
N GLY A 205 0.96 -4.14 -14.17
CA GLY A 205 0.59 -2.79 -14.56
C GLY A 205 1.42 -1.78 -13.77
N SER A 206 0.97 -0.53 -13.74
CA SER A 206 1.62 0.55 -13.01
C SER A 206 0.59 1.48 -12.37
N ASP A 207 -0.52 0.93 -11.88
CA ASP A 207 -1.62 1.71 -11.29
C ASP A 207 -1.28 2.25 -9.88
N VAL A 208 -0.38 1.53 -9.19
CA VAL A 208 0.16 1.87 -7.88
C VAL A 208 1.62 2.22 -8.03
N ALA A 209 2.03 3.37 -7.51
CA ALA A 209 3.42 3.81 -7.57
C ALA A 209 4.36 2.74 -6.99
N TYR A 210 5.47 2.51 -7.70
CA TYR A 210 6.55 1.60 -7.29
C TYR A 210 6.18 0.11 -7.21
N THR A 211 4.90 -0.26 -7.28
CA THR A 211 4.41 -1.62 -7.18
C THR A 211 3.78 -2.02 -8.52
N PRO A 212 4.35 -2.96 -9.28
CA PRO A 212 3.92 -3.25 -10.65
C PRO A 212 2.62 -4.06 -10.70
N VAL A 213 1.53 -3.49 -10.20
CA VAL A 213 0.20 -4.09 -10.11
C VAL A 213 -0.82 -3.21 -10.85
N PHE A 214 -2.02 -3.74 -11.00
CA PHE A 214 -3.15 -3.06 -11.64
C PHE A 214 -4.40 -3.26 -10.80
N PHE A 215 -5.30 -2.28 -10.82
CA PHE A 215 -6.57 -2.35 -10.12
C PHE A 215 -7.44 -3.46 -10.70
N GLY A 216 -7.65 -4.51 -9.92
CA GLY A 216 -8.48 -5.63 -10.33
C GLY A 216 -8.84 -6.60 -9.23
N TYR A 217 -9.97 -7.27 -9.44
CA TYR A 217 -10.46 -8.35 -8.60
C TYR A 217 -10.47 -9.65 -9.38
N THR A 218 -10.31 -10.77 -8.66
CA THR A 218 -10.47 -12.10 -9.25
C THR A 218 -11.55 -12.86 -8.51
N LEU A 219 -12.56 -13.35 -9.23
CA LEU A 219 -13.53 -14.32 -8.70
C LEU A 219 -13.32 -15.66 -9.39
N LEU A 220 -12.83 -16.63 -8.62
CA LEU A 220 -12.51 -17.97 -9.09
C LEU A 220 -13.55 -18.97 -8.58
N SER A 221 -14.06 -19.83 -9.46
CA SER A 221 -14.81 -21.03 -9.09
C SER A 221 -14.08 -22.29 -9.60
N HIS A 222 -14.66 -23.47 -9.36
CA HIS A 222 -14.11 -24.71 -9.91
C HIS A 222 -14.10 -24.78 -11.44
N ASP A 223 -15.03 -24.09 -12.09
CA ASP A 223 -15.25 -24.21 -13.54
C ASP A 223 -14.95 -22.90 -14.30
N ASP A 224 -14.97 -21.76 -13.61
CA ASP A 224 -14.83 -20.43 -14.22
C ASP A 224 -13.79 -19.58 -13.51
N VAL A 225 -13.26 -18.58 -14.21
CA VAL A 225 -12.39 -17.55 -13.64
C VAL A 225 -12.70 -16.20 -14.29
N ARG A 226 -13.06 -15.24 -13.44
CA ARG A 226 -13.48 -13.90 -13.83
C ARG A 226 -12.48 -12.87 -13.31
N LEU A 227 -11.99 -12.03 -14.20
CA LEU A 227 -11.06 -10.94 -13.92
C LEU A 227 -11.78 -9.61 -14.13
N PHE A 228 -11.96 -8.87 -13.04
CA PHE A 228 -12.60 -7.54 -13.06
C PHE A 228 -11.48 -6.51 -13.13
N VAL A 229 -11.44 -5.71 -14.19
CA VAL A 229 -10.35 -4.75 -14.44
C VAL A 229 -10.92 -3.42 -14.92
N MET A 230 -10.17 -2.35 -14.67
CA MET A 230 -10.61 -1.02 -15.06
C MET A 230 -10.67 -0.87 -16.58
N ASN A 231 -11.61 -0.06 -17.05
CA ASN A 231 -11.71 0.27 -18.47
C ASN A 231 -10.41 0.94 -18.95
N GLY A 232 -9.88 0.45 -20.07
CA GLY A 232 -8.62 0.91 -20.64
C GLY A 232 -7.37 0.18 -20.12
N ALA A 233 -7.50 -0.75 -19.16
CA ALA A 233 -6.38 -1.56 -18.71
C ALA A 233 -5.88 -2.54 -19.80
N ILE A 234 -6.81 -3.12 -20.56
CA ILE A 234 -6.52 -4.07 -21.64
C ILE A 234 -6.72 -3.39 -22.98
N ASP A 235 -5.68 -3.35 -23.82
CA ASP A 235 -5.81 -2.94 -25.23
C ASP A 235 -6.32 -4.12 -26.06
N GLY A 236 -7.63 -4.12 -26.33
CA GLY A 236 -8.31 -5.18 -27.08
C GLY A 236 -8.71 -6.38 -26.23
N GLU A 237 -8.07 -7.52 -26.46
CA GLU A 237 -8.37 -8.78 -25.76
C GLU A 237 -7.15 -9.27 -24.97
N LEU A 238 -7.39 -10.08 -23.94
CA LEU A 238 -6.30 -10.77 -23.26
C LEU A 238 -5.52 -11.65 -24.26
N PRO A 239 -4.22 -11.89 -24.01
CA PRO A 239 -3.43 -12.83 -24.80
C PRO A 239 -4.14 -14.18 -24.94
N GLU A 240 -4.01 -14.85 -26.10
CA GLU A 240 -4.69 -16.12 -26.41
C GLU A 240 -4.52 -17.19 -25.30
N ARG A 241 -3.36 -17.21 -24.64
CA ARG A 241 -3.07 -18.12 -23.51
C ARG A 241 -3.93 -17.89 -22.26
N LEU A 242 -4.62 -16.75 -22.17
CA LEU A 242 -5.57 -16.37 -21.13
C LEU A 242 -7.02 -16.31 -21.66
N SER A 243 -7.29 -16.86 -22.86
CA SER A 243 -8.65 -16.87 -23.46
C SER A 243 -9.71 -17.59 -22.62
N PHE A 244 -9.30 -18.40 -21.65
CA PHE A 244 -10.20 -19.04 -20.68
C PHE A 244 -10.63 -18.11 -19.54
N VAL A 245 -10.02 -16.93 -19.42
CA VAL A 245 -10.35 -15.92 -18.41
C VAL A 245 -11.40 -14.97 -18.96
N LYS A 246 -12.52 -14.82 -18.23
CA LYS A 246 -13.56 -13.86 -18.59
C LYS A 246 -13.23 -12.50 -17.99
N THR A 247 -13.12 -11.48 -18.82
CA THR A 247 -12.90 -10.11 -18.36
C THR A 247 -14.23 -9.39 -18.13
N GLU A 248 -14.30 -8.63 -17.05
CA GLU A 248 -15.48 -7.83 -16.68
C GLU A 248 -15.07 -6.44 -16.20
N ASN A 249 -16.03 -5.51 -16.16
CA ASN A 249 -15.73 -4.16 -15.67
C ASN A 249 -15.40 -4.21 -14.18
N TYR A 250 -14.38 -3.46 -13.77
CA TYR A 250 -13.95 -3.33 -12.38
C TYR A 250 -15.11 -3.13 -11.38
N GLU A 251 -16.08 -2.28 -11.72
CA GLU A 251 -17.20 -1.92 -10.84
C GLU A 251 -18.28 -3.01 -10.73
N ASP A 252 -18.25 -4.03 -11.59
CA ASP A 252 -19.25 -5.12 -11.57
C ASP A 252 -18.96 -6.17 -10.48
N ILE A 253 -17.85 -6.06 -9.74
CA ILE A 253 -17.46 -7.04 -8.71
C ILE A 253 -18.50 -7.21 -7.61
N GLU A 254 -19.07 -6.12 -7.10
CA GLU A 254 -20.06 -6.16 -6.02
C GLU A 254 -21.32 -6.92 -6.46
N LYS A 255 -21.74 -6.68 -7.70
CA LYS A 255 -22.86 -7.40 -8.32
C LYS A 255 -22.53 -8.88 -8.51
N ALA A 256 -21.34 -9.18 -9.03
CA ALA A 256 -20.88 -10.55 -9.27
C ALA A 256 -20.84 -11.40 -7.99
N VAL A 257 -20.37 -10.81 -6.88
CA VAL A 257 -20.38 -11.46 -5.56
C VAL A 257 -21.80 -11.64 -5.03
N ALA A 258 -22.66 -10.63 -5.18
CA ALA A 258 -24.06 -10.70 -4.74
C ALA A 258 -24.89 -11.78 -5.49
N GLU A 259 -24.43 -12.22 -6.66
CA GLU A 259 -25.06 -13.28 -7.47
C GLU A 259 -24.57 -14.69 -7.12
N ILE A 260 -23.59 -14.83 -6.21
CA ILE A 260 -23.17 -16.15 -5.72
C ILE A 260 -24.35 -16.81 -4.99
N PRO A 261 -24.70 -18.09 -5.30
CA PRO A 261 -25.79 -18.77 -4.62
C PRO A 261 -25.57 -18.87 -3.10
N GLU A 262 -26.64 -18.67 -2.32
CA GLU A 262 -26.59 -18.65 -0.84
C GLU A 262 -26.07 -19.98 -0.23
N ASP A 263 -26.24 -21.10 -0.93
CA ASP A 263 -25.79 -22.43 -0.51
C ASP A 263 -24.31 -22.72 -0.82
N LYS A 264 -23.58 -21.75 -1.37
CA LYS A 264 -22.18 -21.89 -1.78
C LYS A 264 -21.21 -21.29 -0.77
N THR A 265 -20.03 -21.88 -0.68
CA THR A 265 -18.97 -21.41 0.21
C THR A 265 -18.04 -20.43 -0.53
N LEU A 266 -17.82 -19.25 0.05
CA LEU A 266 -16.91 -18.22 -0.46
C LEU A 266 -15.70 -18.06 0.46
N TRP A 267 -14.50 -18.10 -0.09
CA TRP A 267 -13.26 -17.77 0.61
C TRP A 267 -12.79 -16.36 0.23
N LEU A 268 -12.55 -15.51 1.22
CA LEU A 268 -11.90 -14.21 1.07
C LEU A 268 -10.94 -13.94 2.24
N ASP A 269 -9.94 -13.09 2.00
CA ASP A 269 -9.08 -12.56 3.06
C ASP A 269 -9.62 -11.20 3.55
N PRO A 270 -10.08 -11.08 4.81
CA PRO A 270 -10.60 -9.82 5.35
C PRO A 270 -9.50 -8.76 5.57
N GLY A 271 -8.22 -9.14 5.50
CA GLY A 271 -7.09 -8.21 5.58
C GLY A 271 -6.89 -7.39 4.31
N SER A 272 -7.23 -7.94 3.13
CA SER A 272 -7.17 -7.21 1.86
C SER A 272 -8.53 -6.71 1.39
N ALA A 273 -9.60 -7.47 1.66
CA ALA A 273 -10.94 -7.10 1.25
C ALA A 273 -11.42 -5.85 2.00
N ASN A 274 -11.97 -4.87 1.28
CA ASN A 274 -12.58 -3.71 1.92
C ASN A 274 -13.89 -4.07 2.65
N TYR A 275 -14.24 -3.28 3.65
CA TYR A 275 -15.39 -3.50 4.52
C TYR A 275 -16.71 -3.60 3.74
N SER A 276 -16.94 -2.71 2.76
CA SER A 276 -18.17 -2.74 1.95
C SER A 276 -18.33 -4.07 1.21
N LEU A 277 -17.26 -4.54 0.54
CA LEU A 277 -17.26 -5.79 -0.20
C LEU A 277 -17.45 -6.99 0.72
N ALA A 278 -16.78 -7.02 1.89
CA ALA A 278 -16.96 -8.08 2.87
C ALA A 278 -18.41 -8.17 3.40
N LYS A 279 -19.09 -7.04 3.64
CA LYS A 279 -20.52 -7.03 4.02
C LYS A 279 -21.42 -7.58 2.91
N ILE A 280 -21.08 -7.31 1.65
CA ILE A 280 -21.78 -7.88 0.48
C ILE A 280 -21.55 -9.39 0.41
N CYS A 281 -20.31 -9.85 0.56
CA CYS A 281 -19.96 -11.29 0.62
C CYS A 281 -20.75 -12.00 1.72
N HIS A 282 -20.73 -11.48 2.95
CA HIS A 282 -21.44 -12.05 4.09
C HIS A 282 -22.96 -12.13 3.84
N LYS A 283 -23.54 -11.14 3.15
CA LYS A 283 -24.95 -11.15 2.78
C LYS A 283 -25.26 -12.15 1.65
N ALA A 284 -24.35 -12.33 0.70
CA ALA A 284 -24.56 -13.18 -0.47
C ALA A 284 -24.61 -14.67 -0.11
N VAL A 285 -23.64 -15.16 0.67
CA VAL A 285 -23.52 -16.59 1.02
C VAL A 285 -24.00 -16.92 2.43
N GLY A 286 -24.26 -15.90 3.25
CA GLY A 286 -24.50 -16.07 4.69
C GLY A 286 -23.20 -16.33 5.47
N GLY A 287 -23.15 -15.88 6.72
CA GLY A 287 -21.92 -15.94 7.52
C GLY A 287 -21.35 -17.34 7.77
N SER A 288 -22.16 -18.40 7.75
CA SER A 288 -21.69 -19.77 7.94
C SER A 288 -20.95 -20.34 6.72
N ASN A 289 -21.14 -19.75 5.54
CA ASN A 289 -20.54 -20.19 4.29
C ASN A 289 -19.42 -19.23 3.84
N LEU A 290 -19.01 -18.30 4.70
CA LEU A 290 -17.90 -17.39 4.46
C LEU A 290 -16.65 -17.89 5.17
N ILE A 291 -15.61 -18.22 4.41
CA ILE A 291 -14.28 -18.56 4.92
C ILE A 291 -13.46 -17.27 4.90
N GLU A 292 -13.22 -16.71 6.09
CA GLU A 292 -12.48 -15.47 6.30
C GLU A 292 -11.04 -15.77 6.75
N GLU A 293 -10.17 -16.10 5.80
CA GLU A 293 -8.78 -16.47 6.05
C GLU A 293 -7.89 -15.98 4.90
N MET A 294 -6.58 -15.86 5.15
CA MET A 294 -5.58 -15.60 4.11
C MET A 294 -5.76 -16.55 2.92
N THR A 295 -5.71 -16.02 1.71
CA THR A 295 -5.99 -16.80 0.49
C THR A 295 -4.88 -17.83 0.23
N PRO A 296 -5.17 -18.92 -0.53
CA PRO A 296 -4.12 -19.85 -0.95
C PRO A 296 -3.08 -19.18 -1.88
N VAL A 297 -3.48 -18.11 -2.59
CA VAL A 297 -2.58 -17.38 -3.49
C VAL A 297 -1.51 -16.62 -2.71
N ALA A 298 -1.85 -16.02 -1.57
CA ALA A 298 -0.91 -15.35 -0.68
C ALA A 298 0.27 -16.25 -0.30
N MET A 299 -0.03 -17.49 0.12
CA MET A 299 0.98 -18.46 0.51
C MET A 299 1.75 -19.02 -0.70
N ALA A 300 1.05 -19.32 -1.79
CA ALA A 300 1.68 -19.83 -3.01
C ALA A 300 2.71 -18.83 -3.59
N LYS A 301 2.41 -17.52 -3.59
CA LYS A 301 3.36 -16.49 -4.05
C LYS A 301 4.48 -16.20 -3.05
N ALA A 302 4.30 -16.52 -1.77
CA ALA A 302 5.33 -16.33 -0.76
C ALA A 302 6.55 -17.24 -1.04
N ILE A 303 6.32 -18.47 -1.50
CA ILE A 303 7.35 -19.48 -1.78
C ILE A 303 7.75 -19.44 -3.27
N LYS A 304 8.91 -18.85 -3.56
CA LYS A 304 9.38 -18.66 -4.94
C LYS A 304 9.82 -19.98 -5.54
N ASN A 305 9.42 -20.26 -6.77
CA ASN A 305 9.91 -21.42 -7.52
C ASN A 305 11.31 -21.18 -8.09
N GLU A 306 11.95 -22.22 -8.63
CA GLU A 306 13.33 -22.13 -9.16
C GLU A 306 13.51 -21.04 -10.23
N SER A 307 12.50 -20.81 -11.08
CA SER A 307 12.55 -19.77 -12.10
C SER A 307 12.45 -18.38 -11.48
N GLU A 308 11.51 -18.16 -10.56
CA GLU A 308 11.37 -16.89 -9.83
C GLU A 308 12.63 -16.57 -9.00
N ILE A 309 13.24 -17.56 -8.34
CA ILE A 309 14.52 -17.40 -7.61
C ILE A 309 15.62 -16.98 -8.57
N LYS A 310 15.78 -17.67 -9.71
CA LYS A 310 16.80 -17.34 -10.70
C LYS A 310 16.61 -15.94 -11.28
N SER A 311 15.38 -15.56 -11.58
CA SER A 311 15.04 -14.22 -12.05
C SER A 311 15.36 -13.16 -11.00
N THR A 312 15.00 -13.42 -9.73
CA THR A 312 15.31 -12.53 -8.60
C THR A 312 16.83 -12.35 -8.42
N ILE A 313 17.62 -13.43 -8.53
CA ILE A 313 19.09 -13.36 -8.48
C ILE A 313 19.63 -12.48 -9.62
N ASN A 314 19.10 -12.64 -10.84
CA ASN A 314 19.53 -11.83 -11.98
C ASN A 314 19.20 -10.33 -11.77
N ALA A 315 18.03 -10.01 -11.22
CA ALA A 315 17.67 -8.64 -10.85
C ALA A 315 18.67 -8.05 -9.85
N HIS A 316 19.02 -8.79 -8.79
CA HIS A 316 19.99 -8.35 -7.77
C HIS A 316 21.41 -8.21 -8.31
N ILE A 317 21.83 -9.02 -9.29
CA ILE A 317 23.14 -8.85 -9.95
C ILE A 317 23.18 -7.53 -10.73
N LYS A 318 22.12 -7.21 -11.48
CA LYS A 318 22.00 -5.97 -12.25
C LYS A 318 21.96 -4.75 -11.31
N ASP A 319 21.16 -4.82 -10.26
CA ASP A 319 21.07 -3.76 -9.24
C ASP A 319 22.39 -3.54 -8.50
N GLY A 320 23.07 -4.64 -8.13
CA GLY A 320 24.40 -4.59 -7.53
C GLY A 320 25.43 -3.88 -8.41
N ALA A 321 25.38 -4.05 -9.73
CA ALA A 321 26.23 -3.31 -10.65
C ALA A 321 25.92 -1.80 -10.65
N ALA A 322 24.63 -1.41 -10.61
CA ALA A 322 24.21 -0.02 -10.49
C ALA A 322 24.71 0.61 -9.17
N MET A 323 24.56 -0.10 -8.04
CA MET A 323 25.03 0.35 -6.72
C MET A 323 26.57 0.50 -6.67
N VAL A 324 27.33 -0.45 -7.23
CA VAL A 324 28.80 -0.33 -7.30
C VAL A 324 29.24 0.87 -8.14
N ASN A 325 28.58 1.11 -9.28
CA ASN A 325 28.84 2.26 -10.12
C ASN A 325 28.52 3.58 -9.40
N PHE A 326 27.41 3.63 -8.67
CA PHE A 326 27.04 4.76 -7.82
C PHE A 326 28.08 5.02 -6.73
N ILE A 327 28.47 4.02 -5.94
CA ILE A 327 29.46 4.21 -4.86
C ILE A 327 30.80 4.70 -5.44
N SER A 328 31.23 4.15 -6.57
CA SER A 328 32.45 4.60 -7.29
C SER A 328 32.36 6.06 -7.73
N TRP A 329 31.21 6.47 -8.27
CA TRP A 329 30.94 7.85 -8.67
C TRP A 329 30.90 8.79 -7.47
N LEU A 330 30.13 8.46 -6.42
CA LEU A 330 29.99 9.25 -5.20
C LEU A 330 31.36 9.56 -4.59
N LYS A 331 32.21 8.53 -4.43
CA LYS A 331 33.56 8.65 -3.84
C LYS A 331 34.49 9.56 -4.65
N LYS A 332 34.32 9.64 -5.97
CA LYS A 332 35.14 10.50 -6.83
C LYS A 332 34.72 11.97 -6.80
N ASN A 333 33.44 12.24 -6.56
CA ASN A 333 32.86 13.57 -6.74
C ASN A 333 32.51 14.27 -5.41
N VAL A 334 32.40 13.54 -4.29
CA VAL A 334 32.03 14.15 -3.00
C VAL A 334 33.04 15.16 -2.47
N ALA A 335 34.32 15.02 -2.84
CA ALA A 335 35.38 15.95 -2.47
C ALA A 335 35.17 17.36 -3.06
N ASP A 336 34.39 17.49 -4.14
CA ASP A 336 34.10 18.78 -4.77
C ASP A 336 33.11 19.62 -3.96
N GLY A 337 32.40 19.02 -3.00
CA GLY A 337 31.49 19.71 -2.08
C GLY A 337 30.26 20.33 -2.75
N LYS A 338 29.85 19.78 -3.90
CA LYS A 338 28.71 20.28 -4.70
C LYS A 338 27.54 19.31 -4.81
N LEU A 339 27.76 18.03 -4.49
CA LEU A 339 26.72 17.02 -4.57
C LEU A 339 25.69 17.25 -3.47
N THR A 340 24.42 17.09 -3.82
CA THR A 340 23.31 17.11 -2.89
C THR A 340 22.70 15.71 -2.74
N GLU A 341 21.79 15.54 -1.78
CA GLU A 341 21.04 14.30 -1.59
C GLU A 341 20.21 13.95 -2.83
N ILE A 342 19.53 14.93 -3.43
CA ILE A 342 18.79 14.75 -4.69
C ILE A 342 19.73 14.31 -5.81
N ASP A 343 20.90 14.95 -5.97
CA ASP A 343 21.87 14.54 -7.02
C ASP A 343 22.30 13.08 -6.86
N ALA A 344 22.45 12.61 -5.61
CA ALA A 344 22.84 11.24 -5.32
C ALA A 344 21.71 10.24 -5.63
N ALA A 345 20.47 10.57 -5.25
CA ALA A 345 19.29 9.78 -5.56
C ALA A 345 19.08 9.66 -7.08
N ASP A 346 19.06 10.79 -7.78
CA ASP A 346 18.87 10.88 -9.24
C ASP A 346 19.94 10.09 -9.99
N TYR A 347 21.21 10.21 -9.56
CA TYR A 347 22.31 9.48 -10.19
C TYR A 347 22.11 7.97 -10.04
N LEU A 348 21.77 7.48 -8.85
CA LEU A 348 21.59 6.05 -8.60
C LEU A 348 20.39 5.50 -9.39
N GLN A 349 19.26 6.22 -9.40
CA GLN A 349 18.10 5.89 -10.22
C GLN A 349 18.47 5.78 -11.70
N ALA A 350 19.21 6.76 -12.24
CA ALA A 350 19.66 6.71 -13.63
C ALA A 350 20.53 5.48 -13.94
N ARG A 351 21.43 5.08 -13.02
CA ARG A 351 22.24 3.86 -13.20
C ARG A 351 21.41 2.58 -13.15
N ARG A 352 20.30 2.56 -12.41
CA ARG A 352 19.34 1.44 -12.41
C ARG A 352 18.56 1.36 -13.71
N LEU A 353 18.01 2.47 -14.19
CA LEU A 353 17.26 2.53 -15.44
C LEU A 353 18.12 2.19 -16.67
N GLU A 354 19.45 2.36 -16.58
CA GLU A 354 20.39 1.86 -17.59
C GLU A 354 20.57 0.33 -17.58
N GLN A 355 20.22 -0.35 -16.48
CA GLN A 355 20.30 -1.80 -16.42
C GLN A 355 19.22 -2.43 -17.27
N LYS A 356 19.58 -3.55 -17.90
CA LYS A 356 18.66 -4.28 -18.77
C LYS A 356 17.38 -4.68 -18.03
N ASP A 357 16.24 -4.36 -18.65
CA ASP A 357 14.90 -4.72 -18.21
C ASP A 357 14.46 -4.07 -16.87
N CYS A 358 15.19 -3.04 -16.39
CA CYS A 358 14.71 -2.17 -15.33
C CYS A 358 13.72 -1.16 -15.92
N PHE A 359 12.53 -1.07 -15.33
CA PHE A 359 11.47 -0.19 -15.85
C PHE A 359 10.99 0.85 -14.83
N ASP A 360 11.28 0.68 -13.55
CA ASP A 360 10.94 1.64 -12.50
C ASP A 360 11.83 1.45 -11.25
N ILE A 361 11.69 2.32 -10.26
CA ILE A 361 12.18 2.14 -8.88
C ILE A 361 11.13 1.39 -8.04
N SER A 362 11.56 0.66 -7.01
CA SER A 362 10.67 -0.14 -6.16
C SER A 362 10.11 0.60 -4.93
N PHE A 363 10.61 1.80 -4.65
CA PHE A 363 10.09 2.78 -3.70
C PHE A 363 10.84 4.11 -3.89
N GLU A 364 10.34 5.19 -3.30
CA GLU A 364 11.03 6.49 -3.33
C GLU A 364 12.41 6.38 -2.66
N THR A 365 13.46 6.82 -3.34
CA THR A 365 14.83 6.63 -2.84
C THR A 365 15.10 7.48 -1.61
N ILE A 366 15.47 6.82 -0.52
CA ILE A 366 15.95 7.48 0.69
C ILE A 366 17.42 7.83 0.49
N SER A 367 17.72 9.13 0.48
CA SER A 367 19.09 9.66 0.38
C SER A 367 19.35 10.64 1.52
N GLY A 368 19.74 10.12 2.67
CA GLY A 368 19.91 10.90 3.89
C GLY A 368 21.38 11.16 4.23
N TYR A 369 21.82 12.42 4.11
CA TYR A 369 23.14 12.87 4.52
C TYR A 369 23.14 13.38 5.96
N GLY A 370 24.09 12.90 6.77
CA GLY A 370 24.29 13.39 8.14
C GLY A 370 23.00 13.27 8.97
N PRO A 371 22.46 14.37 9.54
CA PRO A 371 21.24 14.34 10.35
C PRO A 371 20.02 13.75 9.61
N ASN A 372 19.90 13.95 8.30
CA ASN A 372 18.77 13.43 7.52
C ASN A 372 18.77 11.89 7.46
N GLY A 373 19.95 11.27 7.57
CA GLY A 373 20.07 9.80 7.66
C GLY A 373 19.54 9.19 8.97
N ALA A 374 19.14 10.01 9.95
CA ALA A 374 18.47 9.56 11.17
C ALA A 374 16.93 9.54 11.06
N ILE A 375 16.37 10.13 10.00
CA ILE A 375 14.93 10.10 9.72
C ILE A 375 14.65 8.85 8.89
N ILE A 376 13.82 7.94 9.43
CA ILE A 376 13.71 6.55 8.96
C ILE A 376 13.26 6.47 7.49
N HIS A 377 12.19 7.19 7.11
CA HIS A 377 11.69 7.27 5.74
C HIS A 377 11.92 8.67 5.17
N TYR A 378 13.19 9.10 5.09
CA TYR A 378 13.55 10.40 4.52
C TYR A 378 13.67 10.36 2.99
N ALA A 379 12.79 11.08 2.29
CA ALA A 379 12.98 11.42 0.89
C ALA A 379 13.40 12.90 0.77
N PRO A 380 14.50 13.23 0.07
CA PRO A 380 14.94 14.60 -0.07
C PRO A 380 14.00 15.41 -0.96
N THR A 381 13.61 16.60 -0.50
CA THR A 381 12.83 17.59 -1.26
C THR A 381 13.69 18.81 -1.54
N GLU A 382 13.28 19.70 -2.46
CA GLU A 382 14.01 20.96 -2.69
C GLU A 382 14.24 21.78 -1.39
N GLU A 383 13.33 21.67 -0.44
CA GLU A 383 13.39 22.40 0.84
C GLU A 383 14.35 21.74 1.86
N THR A 384 14.48 20.41 1.83
CA THR A 384 15.27 19.63 2.81
C THR A 384 16.61 19.15 2.26
N ASN A 385 16.87 19.32 0.96
CA ASN A 385 18.03 18.80 0.23
C ASN A 385 19.35 19.36 0.76
N LEU A 386 20.10 18.55 1.51
CA LEU A 386 21.41 18.93 2.02
C LEU A 386 22.53 18.71 1.02
N THR A 387 23.53 19.59 1.03
CA THR A 387 24.81 19.36 0.35
C THR A 387 25.63 18.33 1.12
N ILE A 388 26.07 17.28 0.43
CA ILE A 388 26.92 16.21 0.94
C ILE A 388 28.34 16.75 1.07
N LYS A 389 28.80 16.91 2.31
CA LYS A 389 30.20 17.31 2.59
C LYS A 389 31.11 16.07 2.62
N PRO A 390 32.43 16.22 2.41
CA PRO A 390 33.39 15.12 2.49
C PRO A 390 33.69 14.71 3.94
N GLU A 391 32.65 14.47 4.74
CA GLU A 391 32.68 14.03 6.14
C GLU A 391 31.36 13.33 6.53
N GLY A 392 31.43 12.36 7.42
CA GLY A 392 30.25 11.63 7.90
C GLY A 392 29.72 10.56 6.94
N PHE A 393 28.43 10.26 7.05
CA PHE A 393 27.73 9.23 6.29
C PHE A 393 26.69 9.81 5.33
N LEU A 394 26.53 9.12 4.19
CA LEU A 394 25.33 9.16 3.37
C LEU A 394 24.64 7.79 3.50
N LEU A 395 23.39 7.78 3.97
CA LEU A 395 22.53 6.60 3.92
C LEU A 395 21.76 6.60 2.61
N MET A 396 21.86 5.51 1.87
CA MET A 396 21.10 5.27 0.65
C MET A 396 20.24 4.04 0.84
N ASP A 397 18.92 4.20 0.85
CA ASP A 397 17.96 3.10 0.77
C ASP A 397 17.19 3.20 -0.53
N SER A 398 17.21 2.13 -1.32
CA SER A 398 16.68 2.21 -2.69
C SER A 398 16.56 0.85 -3.34
N GLY A 399 15.73 0.75 -4.38
CA GLY A 399 15.64 -0.44 -5.20
C GLY A 399 15.07 -0.17 -6.58
N GLY A 400 14.92 -1.24 -7.36
CA GLY A 400 14.47 -1.23 -8.74
C GLY A 400 13.42 -2.29 -9.02
N GLN A 401 12.53 -1.98 -9.95
CA GLN A 401 11.63 -2.93 -10.58
C GLN A 401 12.23 -3.40 -11.91
N TYR A 402 12.43 -4.70 -12.03
CA TYR A 402 12.94 -5.37 -13.22
C TYR A 402 11.92 -6.39 -13.71
N LEU A 403 11.90 -6.68 -15.02
CA LEU A 403 11.07 -7.79 -15.55
C LEU A 403 11.40 -9.15 -14.89
N ASP A 404 12.60 -9.27 -14.32
CA ASP A 404 13.08 -10.46 -13.62
C ASP A 404 12.79 -10.45 -12.10
N GLY A 405 12.40 -9.31 -11.52
CA GLY A 405 12.13 -9.23 -10.08
C GLY A 405 12.30 -7.83 -9.48
N THR A 406 12.09 -7.73 -8.18
CA THR A 406 12.17 -6.50 -7.39
C THR A 406 13.42 -6.52 -6.51
N THR A 407 14.08 -5.38 -6.33
CA THR A 407 15.22 -5.23 -5.42
C THR A 407 14.91 -4.23 -4.32
N ASP A 408 15.61 -4.40 -3.20
CA ASP A 408 15.62 -3.50 -2.06
C ASP A 408 17.01 -3.61 -1.41
N ILE A 409 17.72 -2.49 -1.30
CA ILE A 409 19.08 -2.45 -0.79
C ILE A 409 19.41 -1.12 -0.11
N THR A 410 19.72 -1.22 1.18
CA THR A 410 20.30 -0.11 1.94
C THR A 410 21.83 -0.19 2.04
N ARG A 411 22.52 0.94 1.87
CA ARG A 411 23.94 1.11 2.21
C ARG A 411 24.17 2.43 2.94
N THR A 412 24.78 2.35 4.11
CA THR A 412 25.36 3.53 4.79
C THR A 412 26.82 3.69 4.37
N ILE A 413 27.12 4.75 3.63
CA ILE A 413 28.40 4.96 2.94
C ILE A 413 29.15 6.10 3.62
N ALA A 414 30.37 5.83 4.11
CA ALA A 414 31.25 6.89 4.60
C ALA A 414 31.61 7.83 3.44
N VAL A 415 31.36 9.13 3.54
CA VAL A 415 31.72 10.12 2.51
C VAL A 415 32.95 10.95 2.88
N GLY A 416 33.53 10.69 4.06
CA GLY A 416 34.79 11.25 4.53
C GLY A 416 35.19 10.70 5.90
N PRO A 417 35.93 11.47 6.73
CA PRO A 417 36.24 11.10 8.10
C PRO A 417 34.97 10.85 8.93
N LEU A 418 35.05 9.89 9.86
CA LEU A 418 33.97 9.51 10.77
C LEU A 418 34.42 9.70 12.22
N THR A 419 33.46 9.93 13.12
CA THR A 419 33.71 9.92 14.57
C THR A 419 33.76 8.49 15.12
N ASP A 420 34.35 8.31 16.30
CA ASP A 420 34.39 7.01 16.99
C ASP A 420 32.97 6.48 17.27
N GLU A 421 32.04 7.37 17.61
CA GLU A 421 30.62 7.03 17.85
C GLU A 421 29.92 6.54 16.58
N MET A 422 30.15 7.21 15.45
CA MET A 422 29.65 6.78 14.13
C MET A 422 30.16 5.37 13.76
N ILE A 423 31.45 5.12 13.96
CA ILE A 423 32.09 3.83 13.69
C ILE A 423 31.52 2.75 14.62
N TYR A 424 31.36 3.08 15.91
CA TYR A 424 30.78 2.19 16.90
C TYR A 424 29.38 1.74 16.46
N HIS A 425 28.43 2.66 16.25
CA HIS A 425 27.05 2.31 15.89
C HIS A 425 26.94 1.57 14.56
N TYR A 426 27.68 1.99 13.52
CA TYR A 426 27.73 1.26 12.25
C TYR A 426 28.17 -0.19 12.44
N THR A 427 29.23 -0.41 13.26
CA THR A 427 29.75 -1.75 13.53
C THR A 427 28.77 -2.60 14.33
N TYR A 428 27.99 -2.02 15.25
CA TYR A 428 26.94 -2.74 15.98
C TYR A 428 25.82 -3.20 15.06
N VAL A 429 25.38 -2.36 14.13
CA VAL A 429 24.36 -2.75 13.14
C VAL A 429 24.90 -3.87 12.25
N LEU A 430 26.12 -3.73 11.73
CA LEU A 430 26.77 -4.75 10.89
C LEU A 430 26.93 -6.10 11.60
N LYS A 431 27.16 -6.11 12.92
CA LYS A 431 27.29 -7.35 13.69
C LYS A 431 25.97 -8.12 13.82
N SER A 432 24.85 -7.42 13.73
CA SER A 432 23.50 -8.00 13.87
C SER A 432 22.90 -8.46 12.54
N HIS A 433 23.38 -7.93 11.41
CA HIS A 433 23.01 -8.31 10.06
C HIS A 433 23.69 -9.62 9.64
#